data_AF-K1S7U2-F1
#
_entry.id   AF-K1S7U2-F1
#
_cell.length_a   1.000
_cell.length_b   1.000
_cell.length_c   1.000
_cell.angle_alpha   90.00
_cell.angle_beta   90.00
_cell.angle_gamma   90.00
#
_symmetry.space_group_name_H-M   'P 1'
#
loop_
_entity.id
_entity.type
_entity.pdbx_description
1 polymer ?
#
loop_
_entity_poly.entity_id
_entity_poly.type
_entity_poly.pdbx_seq_one_letter_code
_entity_poly.pdbx_strand_id
1 'polypeptide(L)'
;KFFDFEKAKVQTLSLDQLARTHKENDIYGKPLRGIYHYDLLNQIIGMCNAQNYDVEVYDLFAAQNKDRNTPGVVLLPQVEAQYGERAVEAHILRRVFANIRITNFDDADHTTNLAVAFHQKGIQVGFGNMVMICHNQCMLCADQYISTYSEKGQGRGNGVTIPEILDIVKSWIVDARRIVVTEREKIERMKQIPIDAQQMFTLIGMLTALRVKCDTHIAEIRENRTYPLN
;
A
#
# COMPACT_ATOMS: atom_id res chain seq x y z
N LYS A 1 14.53 18.11 -6.42
CA LYS A 1 13.76 18.54 -5.23
C LYS A 1 14.41 17.92 -4.01
N PHE A 2 14.68 18.73 -2.99
CA PHE A 2 15.18 18.28 -1.68
C PHE A 2 14.02 17.75 -0.83
N PHE A 3 14.30 16.85 0.11
CA PHE A 3 13.28 16.35 1.03
C PHE A 3 13.27 17.15 2.33
N ASP A 4 12.08 17.51 2.81
CA ASP A 4 11.90 18.18 4.10
C ASP A 4 10.86 17.46 4.98
N PHE A 5 11.29 16.35 5.61
CA PHE A 5 10.42 15.53 6.44
C PHE A 5 10.11 16.15 7.83
N GLU A 6 10.78 17.25 8.17
CA GLU A 6 10.46 18.06 9.34
C GLU A 6 9.21 18.91 9.09
N LYS A 7 9.05 19.48 7.88
CA LYS A 7 7.85 20.22 7.49
C LYS A 7 6.66 19.34 7.15
N ALA A 8 6.89 18.23 6.44
CA ALA A 8 5.83 17.33 6.00
C ALA A 8 6.16 15.87 6.33
N LYS A 9 5.29 15.21 7.10
CA LYS A 9 5.48 13.79 7.47
C LYS A 9 5.45 12.86 6.26
N VAL A 10 4.79 13.26 5.17
CA VAL A 10 4.70 12.51 3.92
C VAL A 10 5.21 13.39 2.80
N GLN A 11 6.05 12.83 1.93
CA GLN A 11 6.54 13.52 0.74
C GLN A 11 6.55 12.59 -0.46
N THR A 12 6.03 13.11 -1.56
CA THR A 12 6.01 12.47 -2.86
C THR A 12 7.39 12.55 -3.52
N LEU A 13 7.77 11.49 -4.24
CA LEU A 13 9.03 11.40 -4.96
C LEU A 13 8.86 10.60 -6.25
N SER A 14 9.75 10.84 -7.23
CA SER A 14 9.81 10.01 -8.44
C SER A 14 10.62 8.72 -8.22
N LEU A 15 10.47 7.75 -9.14
CA LEU A 15 11.31 6.54 -9.14
C LEU A 15 12.81 6.87 -9.27
N ASP A 16 13.18 7.87 -10.07
CA ASP A 16 14.56 8.36 -10.19
C ASP A 16 15.10 8.85 -8.84
N GLN A 17 14.31 9.67 -8.14
CA GLN A 17 14.68 10.15 -6.82
C GLN A 17 14.83 8.99 -5.84
N LEU A 18 13.90 8.03 -5.85
CA LEU A 18 13.97 6.85 -4.97
C LEU A 18 15.24 6.04 -5.22
N ALA A 19 15.64 5.83 -6.48
CA ALA A 19 16.84 5.07 -6.84
C ALA A 19 18.14 5.74 -6.37
N ARG A 20 18.13 7.07 -6.20
CA ARG A 20 19.27 7.87 -5.72
C ARG A 20 19.38 7.97 -4.21
N THR A 21 18.34 7.58 -3.47
CA THR A 21 18.36 7.59 -1.99
C THR A 21 19.44 6.66 -1.44
N HIS A 22 19.87 6.94 -0.21
CA HIS A 22 20.91 6.14 0.43
C HIS A 22 20.42 4.71 0.69
N LYS A 23 21.23 3.73 0.26
CA LYS A 23 20.92 2.31 0.40
C LYS A 23 21.22 1.83 1.81
N GLU A 24 20.29 1.08 2.40
CA GLU A 24 20.48 0.46 3.70
C GLU A 24 20.79 -1.02 3.54
N ASN A 25 22.01 -1.40 3.95
CA ASN A 25 22.56 -2.73 3.75
C ASN A 25 22.78 -3.45 5.08
N ASP A 26 22.74 -4.77 5.05
CA ASP A 26 23.19 -5.62 6.14
C ASP A 26 24.73 -5.69 6.22
N ILE A 27 25.24 -6.44 7.20
CA ILE A 27 26.69 -6.63 7.42
C ILE A 27 27.42 -7.29 6.24
N TYR A 28 26.68 -7.92 5.32
CA TYR A 28 27.21 -8.58 4.13
C TYR A 28 27.02 -7.74 2.86
N GLY A 29 26.55 -6.49 2.99
CA GLY A 29 26.32 -5.58 1.87
C GLY A 29 25.05 -5.87 1.06
N LYS A 30 24.13 -6.70 1.57
CA LYS A 30 22.85 -7.01 0.93
C LYS A 30 21.75 -6.08 1.43
N PRO A 31 20.65 -5.87 0.67
CA PRO A 31 19.55 -5.04 1.14
C PRO A 31 19.00 -5.56 2.47
N LEU A 32 18.78 -4.67 3.45
CA LEU A 32 18.35 -5.05 4.80
C LEU A 32 17.03 -5.87 4.82
N ARG A 33 16.17 -5.67 3.81
CA ARG A 33 14.89 -6.39 3.66
C ARG A 33 14.87 -7.38 2.50
N GLY A 34 16.03 -7.83 2.06
CA GLY A 34 16.18 -8.77 0.95
C GLY A 34 16.03 -8.15 -0.44
N ILE A 35 15.37 -6.99 -0.58
CA ILE A 35 15.25 -6.23 -1.83
C ILE A 35 15.22 -4.71 -1.57
N TYR A 36 15.79 -3.91 -2.47
CA TYR A 36 15.64 -2.46 -2.42
C TYR A 36 14.27 -2.02 -2.94
N HIS A 37 13.76 -0.89 -2.44
CA HIS A 37 12.46 -0.34 -2.83
C HIS A 37 12.33 -0.20 -4.35
N TYR A 38 13.30 0.46 -4.99
CA TYR A 38 13.26 0.74 -6.43
C TYR A 38 13.36 -0.55 -7.27
N ASP A 39 14.11 -1.56 -6.81
CA ASP A 39 14.23 -2.84 -7.52
C ASP A 39 12.89 -3.59 -7.56
N LEU A 40 12.17 -3.65 -6.44
CA LEU A 40 10.86 -4.30 -6.41
C LEU A 40 9.87 -3.60 -7.34
N LEU A 41 9.80 -2.27 -7.28
CA LEU A 41 8.89 -1.49 -8.12
C LEU A 41 9.22 -1.67 -9.61
N ASN A 42 10.50 -1.64 -9.99
CA ASN A 42 10.92 -1.87 -11.37
C ASN A 42 10.61 -3.29 -11.85
N GLN A 43 10.74 -4.31 -10.99
CA GLN A 43 10.36 -5.68 -11.34
C GLN A 43 8.85 -5.81 -11.58
N ILE A 44 8.03 -5.22 -10.70
CA ILE A 44 6.56 -5.22 -10.86
C ILE A 44 6.16 -4.49 -12.15
N ILE A 45 6.71 -3.29 -12.40
CA ILE A 45 6.49 -2.53 -13.64
C ILE A 45 6.93 -3.36 -14.85
N GLY A 46 8.08 -4.02 -14.78
CA GLY A 46 8.57 -4.92 -15.82
C GLY A 46 7.62 -6.08 -16.12
N MET A 47 7.00 -6.67 -15.09
CA MET A 47 6.00 -7.73 -15.25
C MET A 47 4.75 -7.23 -15.97
N CYS A 48 4.26 -6.03 -15.64
CA CYS A 48 3.14 -5.41 -16.34
C CYS A 48 3.48 -5.14 -17.81
N ASN A 49 4.64 -4.54 -18.07
CA ASN A 49 5.12 -4.24 -19.42
C ASN A 49 5.29 -5.52 -20.26
N ALA A 50 5.72 -6.63 -19.65
CA ALA A 50 5.83 -7.92 -20.31
C ALA A 50 4.47 -8.52 -20.73
N GLN A 51 3.36 -8.05 -20.15
CA GLN A 51 2.00 -8.36 -20.59
C GLN A 51 1.43 -7.30 -21.56
N ASN A 52 2.24 -6.33 -21.99
CA ASN A 52 1.84 -5.18 -22.81
C ASN A 52 0.78 -4.30 -22.14
N TYR A 53 0.87 -4.14 -20.81
CA TYR A 53 0.05 -3.17 -20.09
C TYR A 53 0.72 -1.81 -20.02
N ASP A 54 -0.06 -0.77 -20.22
CA ASP A 54 0.29 0.64 -20.04
C ASP A 54 0.20 1.00 -18.55
N VAL A 55 1.37 1.21 -17.95
CA VAL A 55 1.51 1.48 -16.52
C VAL A 55 2.03 2.86 -16.21
N GLU A 56 1.46 3.47 -15.18
CA GLU A 56 1.95 4.72 -14.60
C GLU A 56 2.18 4.57 -13.10
N VAL A 57 3.21 5.22 -12.57
CA VAL A 57 3.35 5.40 -11.12
C VAL A 57 2.50 6.59 -10.74
N TYR A 58 1.23 6.33 -10.41
CA TYR A 58 0.24 7.34 -10.07
C TYR A 58 0.63 8.15 -8.82
N ASP A 59 1.13 7.45 -7.80
CA ASP A 59 1.62 8.09 -6.57
C ASP A 59 2.77 7.28 -5.98
N LEU A 60 3.82 7.95 -5.54
CA LEU A 60 4.97 7.36 -4.88
C LEU A 60 5.43 8.30 -3.79
N PHE A 61 5.38 7.86 -2.55
CA PHE A 61 5.69 8.69 -1.40
C PHE A 61 6.42 7.92 -0.31
N ALA A 62 7.18 8.66 0.49
CA ALA A 62 7.77 8.16 1.72
C ALA A 62 7.17 8.85 2.94
N ALA A 63 7.21 8.16 4.08
CA ALA A 63 6.58 8.65 5.30
C ALA A 63 7.51 8.57 6.52
N GLN A 64 7.53 9.65 7.30
CA GLN A 64 8.19 9.75 8.58
C GLN A 64 7.17 9.68 9.72
N ASN A 65 7.28 8.67 10.58
CA ASN A 65 6.37 8.49 11.72
C ASN A 65 6.92 9.07 13.03
N LYS A 66 8.14 9.63 13.04
CA LYS A 66 8.84 10.13 14.23
C LYS A 66 9.03 9.07 15.33
N ASP A 67 9.06 7.79 14.97
CA ASP A 67 9.46 6.71 15.87
C ASP A 67 10.95 6.87 16.20
N ARG A 68 11.29 6.92 17.50
CA ARG A 68 12.67 7.14 17.96
C ARG A 68 13.58 5.94 17.72
N ASN A 69 13.05 4.72 17.74
CA ASN A 69 13.82 3.49 17.64
C ASN A 69 13.90 3.00 16.19
N THR A 70 12.81 3.15 15.44
CA THR A 70 12.71 2.72 14.04
C THR A 70 12.15 3.83 13.15
N PRO A 71 12.88 4.96 13.01
CA PRO A 71 12.43 6.10 12.21
C PRO A 71 12.19 5.67 10.76
N GLY A 72 11.10 6.19 10.17
CA GLY A 72 10.70 5.88 8.80
C GLY A 72 11.62 6.52 7.75
N VAL A 73 12.26 7.62 8.13
CA VAL A 73 13.28 8.31 7.33
C VAL A 73 14.46 8.68 8.24
N VAL A 74 15.69 8.52 7.73
CA VAL A 74 16.92 8.95 8.39
C VAL A 74 17.71 9.84 7.46
N LEU A 75 18.20 10.96 7.96
CA LEU A 75 19.11 11.86 7.24
C LEU A 75 20.54 11.59 7.72
N LEU A 76 21.48 11.41 6.78
CA LEU A 76 22.89 11.16 7.07
C LEU A 76 23.71 12.45 6.96
N PRO A 77 24.21 13.02 8.08
CA PRO A 77 24.92 14.31 8.04
C PRO A 77 26.21 14.27 7.19
N GLN A 78 26.90 13.13 7.16
CA GLN A 78 28.13 12.97 6.39
C GLN A 78 27.86 13.02 4.87
N VAL A 79 26.76 12.43 4.42
CA VAL A 79 26.35 12.44 3.01
C VAL A 79 25.75 13.79 2.65
N GLU A 80 24.98 14.38 3.56
CA GLU A 80 24.44 15.74 3.41
C GLU A 80 25.56 16.78 3.21
N ALA A 81 26.67 16.68 3.96
CA ALA A 81 27.83 17.54 3.78
C ALA A 81 28.47 17.44 2.39
N GLN A 82 28.33 16.28 1.72
CA GLN A 82 28.87 16.05 0.38
C GLN A 82 27.92 16.49 -0.75
N TYR A 83 26.62 16.19 -0.61
CA TYR A 83 25.63 16.39 -1.68
C TYR A 83 24.77 17.65 -1.51
N GLY A 84 24.93 18.34 -0.38
CA GLY A 84 24.18 19.54 -0.02
C GLY A 84 23.05 19.27 0.98
N GLU A 85 22.60 20.35 1.62
CA GLU A 85 21.53 20.30 2.62
C GLU A 85 20.29 19.60 2.05
N ARG A 86 19.82 18.56 2.77
CA ARG A 86 18.61 17.79 2.46
C ARG A 86 18.61 17.13 1.08
N ALA A 87 19.78 16.85 0.52
CA ALA A 87 19.94 16.07 -0.71
C ALA A 87 19.20 14.73 -0.63
N VAL A 88 18.61 14.30 -1.75
CA VAL A 88 17.87 13.02 -1.83
C VAL A 88 18.79 11.85 -1.47
N GLU A 89 20.04 11.94 -1.89
CA GLU A 89 21.13 11.00 -1.67
C GLU A 89 21.49 10.82 -0.19
N ALA A 90 21.21 11.83 0.65
CA ALA A 90 21.49 11.79 2.08
C ALA A 90 20.37 11.12 2.90
N HIS A 91 19.24 10.78 2.28
CA HIS A 91 18.09 10.20 2.96
C HIS A 91 18.06 8.68 2.81
N ILE A 92 17.91 7.98 3.93
CA ILE A 92 17.46 6.58 3.97
C ILE A 92 15.94 6.57 4.15
N LEU A 93 15.23 5.91 3.24
CA LEU A 93 13.79 5.74 3.32
C LEU A 93 13.47 4.30 3.70
N ARG A 94 12.81 4.08 4.86
CA ARG A 94 12.39 2.75 5.34
C ARG A 94 10.89 2.52 5.24
N ARG A 95 10.15 3.58 4.96
CA ARG A 95 8.72 3.59 4.68
C ARG A 95 8.45 4.24 3.34
N VAL A 96 8.17 3.42 2.34
CA VAL A 96 7.93 3.83 0.96
C VAL A 96 6.66 3.15 0.48
N PHE A 97 5.80 3.91 -0.19
CA PHE A 97 4.51 3.47 -0.67
C PHE A 97 4.37 3.87 -2.13
N ALA A 98 3.91 2.96 -2.97
CA ALA A 98 3.72 3.17 -4.38
C ALA A 98 2.33 2.69 -4.81
N ASN A 99 1.63 3.51 -5.58
CA ASN A 99 0.43 3.15 -6.31
C ASN A 99 0.79 3.14 -7.79
N ILE A 100 0.86 1.94 -8.37
CA ILE A 100 1.15 1.70 -9.78
C ILE A 100 -0.19 1.41 -10.45
N ARG A 101 -0.59 2.24 -11.41
CA ARG A 101 -1.87 2.15 -12.08
C ARG A 101 -1.71 1.48 -13.44
N ILE A 102 -2.62 0.55 -13.76
CA ILE A 102 -2.68 -0.14 -15.05
C ILE A 102 -3.85 0.44 -15.83
N THR A 103 -3.54 1.34 -16.75
CA THR A 103 -4.55 2.19 -17.41
C THR A 103 -5.40 1.45 -18.43
N ASN A 104 -4.95 0.29 -18.92
CA ASN A 104 -5.70 -0.51 -19.92
C ASN A 104 -7.09 -0.96 -19.45
N PHE A 105 -7.29 -1.02 -18.13
CA PHE A 105 -8.54 -1.45 -17.54
C PHE A 105 -9.40 -0.28 -17.07
N ASP A 106 -8.89 0.94 -17.07
CA ASP A 106 -9.59 2.06 -16.46
C ASP A 106 -10.82 2.49 -17.25
N ASP A 107 -11.81 2.98 -16.53
CA ASP A 107 -12.97 3.65 -17.09
C ASP A 107 -13.28 4.94 -16.30
N ALA A 108 -14.43 5.57 -16.57
CA ALA A 108 -14.80 6.82 -15.92
C ALA A 108 -14.97 6.69 -14.39
N ASP A 109 -15.32 5.50 -13.91
CA ASP A 109 -15.71 5.25 -12.52
C ASP A 109 -14.67 4.42 -11.75
N HIS A 110 -13.79 3.71 -12.46
CA HIS A 110 -12.92 2.70 -11.89
C HIS A 110 -11.47 2.80 -12.36
N THR A 111 -10.56 2.61 -11.41
CA THR A 111 -9.12 2.49 -11.66
C THR A 111 -8.63 1.11 -11.26
N THR A 112 -7.61 0.59 -11.94
CA THR A 112 -6.96 -0.68 -11.56
C THR A 112 -5.53 -0.43 -11.13
N ASN A 113 -5.18 -0.83 -9.91
CA ASN A 113 -3.87 -0.50 -9.34
C ASN A 113 -3.21 -1.70 -8.66
N LEU A 114 -1.88 -1.67 -8.68
CA LEU A 114 -0.96 -2.40 -7.81
C LEU A 114 -0.46 -1.43 -6.74
N ALA A 115 -0.81 -1.68 -5.48
CA ALA A 115 -0.34 -0.88 -4.37
C ALA A 115 0.73 -1.63 -3.59
N VAL A 116 1.91 -1.04 -3.43
CA VAL A 116 3.09 -1.63 -2.79
C VAL A 116 3.44 -0.80 -1.57
N ALA A 117 3.53 -1.43 -0.39
CA ALA A 117 3.94 -0.77 0.84
C ALA A 117 5.18 -1.43 1.43
N PHE A 118 6.17 -0.63 1.76
CA PHE A 118 7.30 -1.00 2.60
C PHE A 118 7.15 -0.33 3.95
N HIS A 119 7.15 -1.11 5.05
CA HIS A 119 7.10 -0.58 6.41
C HIS A 119 7.76 -1.53 7.41
N GLN A 120 7.96 -1.16 8.68
CA GLN A 120 8.87 -1.89 9.58
C GLN A 120 8.61 -3.41 9.71
N LYS A 121 7.38 -3.88 9.49
CA LYS A 121 7.07 -5.32 9.59
C LYS A 121 7.49 -6.09 8.33
N GLY A 122 7.59 -5.43 7.18
CA GLY A 122 7.90 -6.08 5.92
C GLY A 122 7.38 -5.33 4.70
N ILE A 123 7.03 -6.09 3.69
CA ILE A 123 6.46 -5.62 2.43
C ILE A 123 5.05 -6.21 2.30
N GLN A 124 4.13 -5.42 1.78
CA GLN A 124 2.82 -5.88 1.37
C GLN A 124 2.49 -5.35 -0.03
N VAL A 125 1.76 -6.15 -0.81
CA VAL A 125 1.30 -5.80 -2.14
C VAL A 125 -0.19 -6.10 -2.24
N GLY A 126 -0.95 -5.16 -2.77
CA GLY A 126 -2.36 -5.31 -3.11
C GLY A 126 -2.59 -5.10 -4.60
N PHE A 127 -3.59 -5.79 -5.16
CA PHE A 127 -3.98 -5.65 -6.56
C PHE A 127 -5.50 -5.66 -6.72
N GLY A 128 -6.02 -4.88 -7.66
CA GLY A 128 -7.43 -4.96 -8.06
C GLY A 128 -8.07 -3.61 -8.35
N ASN A 129 -9.40 -3.62 -8.39
CA ASN A 129 -10.19 -2.44 -8.68
C ASN A 129 -10.18 -1.46 -7.49
N MET A 130 -9.86 -0.19 -7.74
CA MET A 130 -9.80 0.89 -6.75
C MET A 130 -8.83 0.64 -5.59
N VAL A 131 -7.91 -0.31 -5.74
CA VAL A 131 -6.85 -0.55 -4.75
C VAL A 131 -5.97 0.68 -4.67
N MET A 132 -5.65 1.14 -3.46
CA MET A 132 -4.68 2.22 -3.29
C MET A 132 -4.11 2.21 -1.88
N ILE A 133 -2.91 2.75 -1.71
CA ILE A 133 -2.41 3.18 -0.41
C ILE A 133 -2.57 4.69 -0.32
N CYS A 134 -3.28 5.16 0.72
CA CYS A 134 -3.42 6.60 0.99
C CYS A 134 -2.24 7.15 1.81
N HIS A 135 -2.10 8.47 1.89
CA HIS A 135 -1.03 9.13 2.66
C HIS A 135 -1.13 8.91 4.19
N ASN A 136 -2.24 8.35 4.68
CA ASN A 136 -2.34 7.81 6.04
C ASN A 136 -1.72 6.41 6.19
N GLN A 137 -1.07 5.90 5.14
CA GLN A 137 -0.30 4.66 5.12
C GLN A 137 -1.19 3.41 5.26
N CYS A 138 -2.43 3.51 4.78
CA CYS A 138 -3.41 2.44 4.80
C CYS A 138 -3.68 1.95 3.37
N MET A 139 -3.62 0.64 3.18
CA MET A 139 -4.00 -0.01 1.91
C MET A 139 -5.50 -0.28 1.90
N LEU A 140 -6.17 0.23 0.88
CA LEU A 140 -7.61 0.18 0.69
C LEU A 140 -7.97 -0.80 -0.43
N CYS A 141 -9.14 -1.43 -0.31
CA CYS A 141 -9.79 -2.25 -1.34
C CYS A 141 -8.98 -3.45 -1.87
N ALA A 142 -7.92 -3.88 -1.18
CA ALA A 142 -7.07 -4.98 -1.62
C ALA A 142 -7.66 -6.34 -1.22
N ASP A 143 -8.52 -6.89 -2.08
CA ASP A 143 -8.99 -8.28 -2.00
C ASP A 143 -7.86 -9.24 -2.39
N GLN A 144 -7.12 -8.94 -3.46
CA GLN A 144 -5.85 -9.58 -3.75
C GLN A 144 -4.76 -8.94 -2.91
N TYR A 145 -4.23 -9.69 -1.95
CA TYR A 145 -3.31 -9.19 -0.94
C TYR A 145 -2.24 -10.24 -0.59
N ILE A 146 -1.00 -9.80 -0.46
CA ILE A 146 0.12 -10.63 0.00
C ILE A 146 1.10 -9.81 0.83
N SER A 147 1.73 -10.43 1.83
CA SER A 147 2.69 -9.77 2.71
C SER A 147 3.84 -10.69 3.14
N THR A 148 5.00 -10.10 3.42
CA THR A 148 6.17 -10.84 3.95
C THR A 148 6.10 -11.10 5.46
N TYR A 149 5.04 -10.65 6.11
CA TYR A 149 4.84 -10.80 7.54
C TYR A 149 3.46 -11.39 7.79
N SER A 150 3.33 -12.14 8.89
CA SER A 150 2.06 -12.77 9.26
C SER A 150 1.11 -11.76 9.90
N GLU A 151 -0.12 -11.70 9.42
CA GLU A 151 -1.21 -10.93 10.02
C GLU A 151 -2.07 -11.83 10.91
N LYS A 152 -1.61 -12.05 12.15
CA LYS A 152 -2.37 -12.86 13.12
C LYS A 152 -3.77 -12.25 13.32
N GLY A 153 -4.81 -13.08 13.14
CA GLY A 153 -6.20 -12.76 13.52
C GLY A 153 -7.08 -12.12 12.46
N GLN A 154 -6.59 -11.88 11.23
CA GLN A 154 -7.41 -11.33 10.13
C GLN A 154 -7.68 -12.33 8.98
N GLY A 155 -7.32 -13.61 9.15
CA GLY A 155 -7.46 -14.62 8.09
C GLY A 155 -6.47 -14.46 6.92
N ARG A 156 -5.57 -13.47 7.00
CA ARG A 156 -4.56 -13.16 5.98
C ARG A 156 -3.24 -13.89 6.26
N GLY A 157 -3.26 -15.20 6.10
CA GLY A 157 -2.10 -16.09 5.89
C GLY A 157 -0.88 -15.99 6.83
N ASN A 158 0.15 -16.76 6.49
CA ASN A 158 1.50 -16.57 7.02
C ASN A 158 2.29 -15.63 6.10
N GLY A 159 3.29 -14.94 6.64
CA GLY A 159 4.21 -14.14 5.82
C GLY A 159 4.97 -15.01 4.82
N VAL A 160 5.14 -14.51 3.60
CA VAL A 160 5.86 -15.17 2.51
C VAL A 160 7.22 -14.51 2.21
N THR A 161 8.04 -15.16 1.41
CA THR A 161 9.33 -14.62 0.94
C THR A 161 9.16 -13.64 -0.23
N ILE A 162 10.21 -12.86 -0.53
CA ILE A 162 10.20 -11.92 -1.67
C ILE A 162 9.97 -12.62 -3.01
N PRO A 163 10.64 -13.75 -3.33
CA PRO A 163 10.35 -14.48 -4.57
C PRO A 163 8.89 -14.94 -4.66
N GLU A 164 8.31 -15.42 -3.56
CA GLU A 164 6.90 -15.83 -3.54
C GLU A 164 5.95 -14.63 -3.76
N ILE A 165 6.25 -13.44 -3.21
CA ILE A 165 5.50 -12.21 -3.55
C ILE A 165 5.55 -11.96 -5.05
N LEU A 166 6.75 -12.00 -5.64
CA LEU A 166 6.93 -11.73 -7.07
C LEU A 166 6.17 -12.73 -7.95
N ASP A 167 6.17 -14.02 -7.58
CA ASP A 167 5.44 -15.06 -8.30
C ASP A 167 3.91 -14.89 -8.20
N ILE A 168 3.41 -14.56 -7.01
CA ILE A 168 1.98 -14.30 -6.78
C ILE A 168 1.53 -13.04 -7.53
N VAL A 169 2.29 -11.94 -7.45
CA VAL A 169 1.99 -10.70 -8.16
C VAL A 169 2.02 -10.93 -9.67
N LYS A 170 2.99 -11.70 -10.17
CA LYS A 170 3.03 -12.10 -11.58
C LYS A 170 1.78 -12.87 -11.99
N SER A 171 1.32 -13.81 -11.17
CA SER A 171 0.07 -14.54 -11.41
C SER A 171 -1.14 -13.59 -11.51
N TRP A 172 -1.26 -12.61 -10.60
CA TRP A 172 -2.31 -11.60 -10.68
C TRP A 172 -2.24 -10.76 -11.94
N ILE A 173 -1.04 -10.36 -12.37
CA ILE A 173 -0.85 -9.56 -13.60
C ILE A 173 -1.26 -10.37 -14.83
N VAL A 174 -0.89 -11.65 -14.91
CA VAL A 174 -1.32 -12.55 -15.99
C VAL A 174 -2.85 -12.70 -16.01
N ASP A 175 -3.47 -12.84 -14.84
CA ASP A 175 -4.93 -12.99 -14.70
C ASP A 175 -5.69 -11.67 -14.57
N ALA A 176 -5.03 -10.52 -14.76
CA ALA A 176 -5.54 -9.20 -14.39
C ALA A 176 -6.93 -8.92 -14.96
N ARG A 177 -7.13 -9.19 -16.25
CA ARG A 177 -8.43 -8.97 -16.92
C ARG A 177 -9.56 -9.75 -16.25
N ARG A 178 -9.33 -11.02 -15.91
CA ARG A 178 -10.34 -11.88 -15.27
C ARG A 178 -10.67 -11.36 -13.88
N ILE A 179 -9.65 -10.97 -13.11
CA ILE A 179 -9.81 -10.42 -11.76
C ILE A 179 -10.65 -9.14 -11.82
N VAL A 180 -10.24 -8.17 -12.64
CA VAL A 180 -10.92 -6.86 -12.74
C VAL A 180 -12.37 -7.00 -13.19
N VAL A 181 -12.65 -7.79 -14.23
CA VAL A 181 -14.02 -8.00 -14.73
C VAL A 181 -14.90 -8.64 -13.65
N THR A 182 -14.38 -9.66 -12.96
CA THR A 182 -15.13 -10.34 -11.89
C THR A 182 -15.47 -9.38 -10.74
N GLU A 183 -14.54 -8.51 -10.36
CA GLU A 183 -14.78 -7.51 -9.31
C GLU A 183 -15.79 -6.45 -9.74
N ARG A 184 -15.71 -5.96 -10.98
CA ARG A 184 -16.67 -4.99 -11.52
C ARG A 184 -18.07 -5.56 -11.67
N GLU A 185 -18.20 -6.83 -12.07
CA GLU A 185 -19.52 -7.49 -12.08
C GLU A 185 -20.17 -7.53 -10.69
N LYS A 186 -19.38 -7.71 -9.61
CA LYS A 186 -19.91 -7.63 -8.24
C LYS A 186 -20.43 -6.22 -7.94
N ILE A 187 -19.67 -5.18 -8.32
CA ILE A 187 -20.07 -3.78 -8.13
C ILE A 187 -21.38 -3.48 -8.88
N GLU A 188 -21.48 -3.89 -10.14
CA GLU A 188 -22.69 -3.69 -10.94
C GLU A 188 -23.90 -4.44 -10.38
N ARG A 189 -23.71 -5.68 -9.91
CA ARG A 189 -24.78 -6.41 -9.21
C ARG A 189 -25.21 -5.70 -7.94
N MET A 190 -24.27 -5.14 -7.17
CA MET A 190 -24.60 -4.37 -5.97
C MET A 190 -25.39 -3.10 -6.28
N LYS A 191 -25.04 -2.38 -7.36
CA LYS A 191 -25.78 -1.19 -7.82
C LYS A 191 -27.24 -1.49 -8.20
N GLN A 192 -27.51 -2.72 -8.63
CA GLN A 192 -28.85 -3.15 -9.06
C GLN A 192 -29.75 -3.61 -7.91
N ILE A 193 -29.26 -3.71 -6.68
CA ILE A 193 -30.07 -4.13 -5.53
C ILE A 193 -30.99 -2.98 -5.13
N PRO A 194 -32.32 -3.09 -5.32
CA PRO A 194 -33.24 -2.07 -4.82
C PRO A 194 -33.26 -2.11 -3.29
N ILE A 195 -33.08 -0.96 -2.66
CA ILE A 195 -33.15 -0.82 -1.21
C ILE A 195 -34.31 0.11 -0.89
N ASP A 196 -35.33 -0.41 -0.20
CA ASP A 196 -36.44 0.41 0.27
C ASP A 196 -36.08 1.21 1.53
N ALA A 197 -36.95 2.15 1.92
CA ALA A 197 -36.71 3.00 3.08
C ALA A 197 -36.55 2.21 4.39
N GLN A 198 -37.32 1.14 4.59
CA GLN A 198 -37.27 0.34 5.80
C GLN A 198 -35.94 -0.44 5.89
N GLN A 199 -35.50 -1.02 4.77
CA GLN A 199 -34.20 -1.68 4.66
C GLN A 199 -33.06 -0.69 4.90
N MET A 200 -33.14 0.52 4.33
CA MET A 200 -32.16 1.57 4.55
C MET A 200 -32.06 1.95 6.03
N PHE A 201 -33.17 2.20 6.71
CA PHE A 201 -33.18 2.52 8.14
C PHE A 201 -32.63 1.38 8.99
N THR A 202 -32.90 0.13 8.59
CA THR A 202 -32.37 -1.06 9.27
C THR A 202 -30.86 -1.13 9.15
N LEU A 203 -30.32 -0.95 7.93
CA LEU A 203 -28.87 -0.93 7.69
C LEU A 203 -28.18 0.17 8.50
N ILE A 204 -28.73 1.39 8.50
CA ILE A 204 -28.21 2.52 9.29
C ILE A 204 -28.25 2.21 10.79
N GLY A 205 -29.36 1.66 11.28
CA GLY A 205 -29.51 1.27 12.69
C GLY A 205 -28.49 0.21 13.10
N MET A 206 -28.26 -0.80 12.26
CA MET A 206 -27.26 -1.85 12.49
C MET A 206 -25.83 -1.29 12.50
N LEU A 207 -25.48 -0.43 11.55
CA LEU A 207 -24.16 0.22 11.48
C LEU A 207 -23.91 1.14 12.69
N THR A 208 -24.94 1.85 13.14
CA THR A 208 -24.86 2.72 14.33
C THR A 208 -24.69 1.89 15.60
N ALA A 209 -25.47 0.81 15.76
CA ALA A 209 -25.32 -0.11 16.89
C ALA A 209 -23.92 -0.73 16.94
N LEU A 210 -23.35 -1.07 15.77
CA LEU A 210 -21.97 -1.50 15.63
C LEU A 210 -20.98 -0.50 16.23
N ARG A 211 -21.07 0.77 15.80
CA ARG A 211 -20.16 1.83 16.22
C ARG A 211 -20.22 2.00 17.73
N VAL A 212 -21.44 2.04 18.29
CA VAL A 212 -21.64 2.12 19.74
C VAL A 212 -20.98 0.95 20.46
N LYS A 213 -21.14 -0.29 19.97
CA LYS A 213 -20.49 -1.47 20.57
C LYS A 213 -18.96 -1.43 20.47
N CYS A 214 -18.39 -0.88 19.41
CA CYS A 214 -16.94 -0.80 19.26
C CYS A 214 -16.32 0.33 20.11
N ASP A 215 -17.06 1.43 20.32
CA ASP A 215 -16.55 2.63 20.98
C ASP A 215 -16.85 2.72 22.47
N THR A 216 -17.85 1.96 22.91
CA THR A 216 -18.27 1.99 24.30
C THR A 216 -17.14 1.55 25.23
N HIS A 217 -17.06 2.24 26.36
CA HIS A 217 -16.18 1.86 27.47
C HIS A 217 -16.79 0.75 28.34
N ILE A 218 -18.05 0.37 28.12
CA ILE A 218 -18.78 -0.63 28.90
C ILE A 218 -18.43 -2.04 28.42
N ALA A 219 -17.69 -2.79 29.23
CA ALA A 219 -17.14 -4.09 28.84
C ALA A 219 -18.19 -5.15 28.43
N GLU A 220 -19.39 -5.13 29.02
CA GLU A 220 -20.45 -6.13 28.82
C GLU A 220 -21.02 -6.13 27.40
N ILE A 221 -21.02 -4.97 26.74
CA ILE A 221 -21.56 -4.78 25.39
C ILE A 221 -20.48 -4.43 24.36
N ARG A 222 -19.21 -4.35 24.80
CA ARG A 222 -18.09 -3.96 23.96
C ARG A 222 -17.71 -5.06 22.99
N GLU A 223 -17.50 -4.68 21.73
CA GLU A 223 -17.04 -5.60 20.68
C GLU A 223 -15.73 -5.10 20.07
N ASN A 224 -14.66 -5.89 20.21
CA ASN A 224 -13.34 -5.55 19.65
C ASN A 224 -13.20 -6.08 18.22
N ARG A 225 -13.71 -5.31 17.25
CA ARG A 225 -13.55 -5.57 15.83
C ARG A 225 -13.27 -4.31 15.03
N THR A 226 -12.68 -4.48 13.85
CA THR A 226 -12.59 -3.39 12.87
C THR A 226 -13.95 -3.26 12.19
N TYR A 227 -14.47 -2.03 12.08
CA TYR A 227 -15.79 -1.79 11.49
C TYR A 227 -15.72 -0.73 10.37
N PRO A 228 -16.71 -0.70 9.45
CA PRO A 228 -16.54 -0.07 8.12
C PRO A 228 -16.56 1.47 8.08
N LEU A 229 -16.60 2.15 9.23
CA LEU A 229 -16.85 3.61 9.33
C LEU A 229 -15.80 4.32 10.22
N ASN A 230 -14.56 3.84 10.20
CA ASN A 230 -13.44 4.43 10.94
C ASN A 230 -12.62 5.36 10.04
#